data_AF-A0A959T6G3-F1
#
_entry.id   AF-A0A959T6G3-F1
#
_cell.length_a   1.000
_cell.length_b   1.000
_cell.length_c   1.000
_cell.angle_alpha   90.00
_cell.angle_beta   90.00
_cell.angle_gamma   90.00
#
_symmetry.space_group_name_H-M   'P 1'
#
loop_
_entity.id
_entity.type
_entity.pdbx_description
1 polymer ?
#
loop_
_entity_poly.entity_id
_entity_poly.type
_entity_poly.pdbx_seq_one_letter_code
_entity_poly.pdbx_strand_id
1 'polypeptide(L)'
;EAFAYLHGAGNIVPGLEEELEGKAAGDKVQVAIPPAKGYGEFNAQLVHQVPKDRFGDQTVEEGMQFQAGEQGELGVFTVMEVKDEMVMLNGNHPLAGVTLHFSVEITDVREATEEEVAHGHVH
;
A
#
# COMPACT_ATOMS: atom_id res chain seq x y z
N GLU A 1 3.15 -4.90 19.80
CA GLU A 1 3.26 -6.24 19.19
C GLU A 1 4.27 -6.14 18.06
N ALA A 2 5.15 -7.13 17.90
CA ALA A 2 6.20 -7.11 16.87
C ALA A 2 5.63 -7.66 15.55
N PHE A 3 5.91 -6.99 14.45
CA PHE A 3 5.56 -7.46 13.12
C PHE A 3 6.71 -8.32 12.57
N ALA A 4 6.40 -9.53 12.12
CA ALA A 4 7.38 -10.45 11.53
C ALA A 4 7.16 -10.53 10.01
N TYR A 5 8.26 -10.59 9.27
CA TYR A 5 8.26 -10.73 7.81
C TYR A 5 9.43 -11.60 7.38
N LEU A 6 9.29 -12.20 6.20
CA LEU A 6 10.40 -12.90 5.54
C LEU A 6 11.13 -11.92 4.62
N HIS A 7 12.42 -11.72 4.89
CA HIS A 7 13.28 -10.85 4.10
C HIS A 7 13.59 -11.46 2.73
N GLY A 8 13.54 -10.63 1.69
CA GLY A 8 13.69 -11.04 0.29
C GLY A 8 12.42 -11.60 -0.36
N ALA A 9 11.29 -11.61 0.36
CA ALA A 9 10.02 -12.14 -0.14
C ALA A 9 9.00 -11.05 -0.51
N GLY A 10 9.37 -9.75 -0.42
CA GLY A 10 8.48 -8.65 -0.82
C GLY A 10 7.27 -8.47 0.10
N ASN A 11 7.40 -8.88 1.37
CA ASN A 11 6.33 -8.77 2.37
C ASN A 11 6.11 -7.34 2.88
N ILE A 12 7.12 -6.48 2.72
CA ILE A 12 7.09 -5.06 3.10
C ILE A 12 7.51 -4.21 1.90
N VAL A 13 7.33 -2.89 2.00
CA VAL A 13 7.71 -1.99 0.91
C VAL A 13 9.21 -2.12 0.60
N PRO A 14 9.62 -2.16 -0.68
CA PRO A 14 11.00 -2.46 -1.07
C PRO A 14 12.03 -1.56 -0.39
N GLY A 15 11.73 -0.27 -0.25
CA GLY A 15 12.66 0.66 0.40
C GLY A 15 12.87 0.37 1.88
N LEU A 16 11.86 -0.15 2.59
CA LEU A 16 12.04 -0.52 3.99
C LEU A 16 12.86 -1.81 4.11
N GLU A 17 12.62 -2.77 3.21
CA GLU A 17 13.40 -4.02 3.17
C GLU A 17 14.88 -3.72 2.90
N GLU A 18 15.20 -2.93 1.89
CA GLU A 18 16.57 -2.51 1.56
C GLU A 18 17.30 -1.84 2.74
N GLU A 19 16.59 -1.08 3.58
CA GLU A 19 17.17 -0.34 4.70
C GLU A 19 17.38 -1.22 5.95
N LEU A 20 16.64 -2.33 6.03
CA LEU A 20 16.79 -3.35 7.06
C LEU A 20 17.81 -4.43 6.69
N GLU A 21 18.25 -4.49 5.42
CA GLU A 21 19.30 -5.39 4.95
C GLU A 21 20.60 -5.22 5.77
N GLY A 22 21.18 -6.34 6.18
CA GLY A 22 22.41 -6.40 6.99
C GLY A 22 22.29 -5.85 8.43
N LYS A 23 21.10 -5.49 8.91
CA LYS A 23 20.88 -5.08 10.32
C LYS A 23 20.71 -6.28 11.23
N ALA A 24 20.99 -6.09 12.52
CA ALA A 24 20.92 -7.15 13.54
C ALA A 24 19.87 -6.84 14.62
N ALA A 25 19.51 -7.86 15.40
CA ALA A 25 18.65 -7.70 16.57
C ALA A 25 19.23 -6.65 17.54
N GLY A 26 18.39 -5.73 17.99
CA GLY A 26 18.76 -4.58 18.83
C GLY A 26 19.02 -3.28 18.04
N ASP A 27 19.22 -3.34 16.72
CA ASP A 27 19.39 -2.14 15.90
C ASP A 27 18.09 -1.32 15.85
N LYS A 28 18.26 0.01 15.84
CA LYS A 28 17.18 0.97 15.66
C LYS A 28 17.45 1.78 14.40
N VAL A 29 16.47 1.83 13.52
CA VAL A 29 16.57 2.49 12.21
C VAL A 29 15.47 3.54 12.12
N GLN A 30 15.85 4.75 11.73
CA GLN A 30 14.91 5.79 11.32
C GLN A 30 15.15 6.09 9.85
N VAL A 31 14.12 5.93 9.04
CA VAL A 31 14.28 6.06 7.59
C VAL A 31 13.07 6.72 6.94
N ALA A 32 13.34 7.47 5.87
CA ALA A 32 12.33 8.06 5.01
C ALA A 32 12.35 7.34 3.66
N ILE A 33 11.26 6.65 3.34
CA ILE A 33 11.10 5.88 2.12
C ILE A 33 10.32 6.72 1.10
N PRO A 34 10.94 7.13 -0.02
CA PRO A 34 10.24 7.89 -1.05
C PRO A 34 9.14 7.04 -1.70
N PRO A 35 8.12 7.66 -2.32
CA PRO A 35 6.97 6.94 -2.88
C PRO A 35 7.37 5.85 -3.88
N ALA A 36 8.33 6.13 -4.76
CA ALA A 36 8.92 5.16 -5.70
C ALA A 36 9.43 3.85 -5.07
N LYS A 37 9.82 3.85 -3.79
CA LYS A 37 10.24 2.66 -3.03
C LYS A 37 9.22 2.22 -1.97
N GLY A 38 8.11 2.95 -1.86
CA GLY A 38 7.00 2.71 -0.95
C GLY A 38 5.82 2.07 -1.68
N TYR A 39 4.70 2.77 -1.69
CA TYR A 39 3.46 2.35 -2.35
C TYR A 39 3.30 2.88 -3.78
N GLY A 40 4.38 3.37 -4.37
CA GLY A 40 4.40 3.92 -5.72
C GLY A 40 4.16 5.43 -5.78
N GLU A 41 4.49 6.00 -6.93
CA GLU A 41 4.20 7.39 -7.24
C GLU A 41 2.71 7.60 -7.47
N PHE A 42 2.22 8.80 -7.19
CA PHE A 42 0.86 9.17 -7.53
C PHE A 42 0.69 9.20 -9.05
N ASN A 43 -0.23 8.39 -9.58
CA ASN A 43 -0.54 8.34 -11.00
C ASN A 43 -1.86 9.06 -11.29
N ALA A 44 -1.77 10.23 -11.95
CA ALA A 44 -2.93 11.00 -12.37
C ALA A 44 -3.83 10.26 -13.39
N GLN A 45 -3.32 9.24 -14.09
CA GLN A 45 -4.11 8.41 -15.01
C GLN A 45 -5.05 7.45 -14.30
N LEU A 46 -4.81 7.16 -13.02
CA LEU A 46 -5.70 6.36 -12.16
C LEU A 46 -6.77 7.22 -11.47
N VAL A 47 -6.84 8.51 -11.81
CA VAL A 47 -7.91 9.40 -11.40
C VAL A 47 -8.97 9.43 -12.49
N HIS A 48 -10.20 9.05 -12.13
CA HIS A 48 -11.31 8.97 -13.05
C HIS A 48 -12.43 9.92 -12.64
N GLN A 49 -13.05 10.56 -13.63
CA GLN A 49 -14.26 11.33 -13.43
C GLN A 49 -15.44 10.50 -13.93
N VAL A 50 -16.35 10.14 -13.02
CA VAL A 50 -17.50 9.30 -13.31
C VAL A 50 -18.77 10.11 -13.08
N PRO A 51 -19.75 10.08 -14.01
CA PRO A 51 -21.04 10.73 -13.79
C PRO A 51 -21.73 10.20 -12.53
N LYS A 52 -22.29 11.09 -11.72
CA LYS A 52 -22.96 10.72 -10.46
C LYS A 52 -24.10 9.73 -10.66
N ASP A 53 -24.79 9.80 -11.81
CA ASP A 53 -25.87 8.89 -12.20
C ASP A 53 -25.43 7.42 -12.28
N ARG A 54 -24.14 7.13 -12.47
CA ARG A 54 -23.61 5.75 -12.47
C ARG A 54 -23.73 5.07 -11.11
N PHE A 55 -23.85 5.85 -10.03
CA PHE A 55 -24.00 5.36 -8.66
C PHE A 55 -25.48 5.14 -8.28
N GLY A 56 -26.43 5.48 -9.16
CA GLY A 56 -27.87 5.35 -8.90
C GLY A 56 -28.31 6.16 -7.69
N ASP A 57 -29.13 5.56 -6.83
CA ASP A 57 -29.65 6.20 -5.62
C ASP A 57 -28.69 6.17 -4.42
N GLN A 58 -27.46 5.70 -4.60
CA GLN A 58 -26.48 5.64 -3.52
C GLN A 58 -25.96 7.04 -3.18
N THR A 59 -25.95 7.38 -1.89
CA THR A 59 -25.23 8.55 -1.40
C THR A 59 -23.74 8.30 -1.51
N VAL A 60 -23.05 9.14 -2.28
CA VAL A 60 -21.59 9.10 -2.45
C VAL A 60 -20.99 10.27 -1.70
N GLU A 61 -20.00 9.98 -0.85
CA GLU A 61 -19.27 10.96 -0.04
C GLU A 61 -17.76 10.79 -0.22
N GLU A 62 -17.02 11.87 0.04
CA GLU A 62 -15.57 11.85 0.03
C GLU A 62 -15.01 10.83 1.02
N GLY A 63 -13.98 10.09 0.61
CA GLY A 63 -13.37 9.00 1.38
C GLY A 63 -14.07 7.65 1.24
N MET A 64 -15.26 7.57 0.64
CA MET A 64 -15.89 6.27 0.34
C MET A 64 -15.05 5.45 -0.65
N GLN A 65 -15.04 4.13 -0.45
CA GLN A 65 -14.30 3.20 -1.31
C GLN A 65 -15.25 2.29 -2.10
N PHE A 66 -14.92 2.07 -3.37
CA PHE A 66 -15.68 1.24 -4.30
C PHE A 66 -14.76 0.21 -4.93
N GLN A 67 -15.25 -1.02 -5.12
CA GLN A 67 -14.57 -2.01 -5.96
C GLN A 67 -15.16 -1.92 -7.37
N ALA A 68 -14.32 -1.62 -8.35
CA ALA A 68 -14.72 -1.53 -9.75
C ALA A 68 -13.60 -2.02 -10.67
N GLY A 69 -13.93 -2.46 -11.88
CA GLY A 69 -12.92 -2.94 -12.83
C GLY A 69 -13.53 -3.72 -13.98
N GLU A 70 -12.76 -3.93 -15.04
CA GLU A 70 -13.14 -4.77 -16.17
C GLU A 70 -12.42 -6.12 -16.10
N GLN A 71 -13.04 -7.18 -16.66
CA GLN A 71 -12.42 -8.50 -16.88
C GLN A 71 -11.67 -9.11 -15.67
N GLY A 72 -12.24 -9.03 -14.47
CA GLY A 72 -11.75 -9.75 -13.30
C GLY A 72 -10.62 -9.07 -12.51
N GLU A 73 -10.13 -7.92 -12.98
CA GLU A 73 -9.25 -7.05 -12.19
C GLU A 73 -10.10 -6.00 -11.45
N LEU A 74 -10.66 -6.39 -10.30
CA LEU A 74 -11.35 -5.46 -9.41
C LEU A 74 -10.32 -4.58 -8.69
N GLY A 75 -10.28 -3.30 -9.04
CA GLY A 75 -9.52 -2.27 -8.32
C GLY A 75 -10.35 -1.59 -7.23
N VAL A 76 -9.68 -1.14 -6.17
CA VAL A 76 -10.30 -0.29 -5.14
C VAL A 76 -10.13 1.17 -5.54
N PHE A 77 -11.24 1.91 -5.61
CA PHE A 77 -11.29 3.33 -5.92
C PHE A 77 -11.78 4.10 -4.71
N THR A 78 -11.10 5.19 -4.35
CA THR A 78 -11.53 6.09 -3.28
C THR A 78 -12.13 7.37 -3.87
N VAL A 79 -13.27 7.82 -3.37
CA VAL A 79 -13.86 9.12 -3.75
C VAL A 79 -12.99 10.24 -3.20
N MET A 80 -12.45 11.06 -4.09
CA MET A 80 -11.69 12.25 -3.69
C MET A 80 -12.57 13.49 -3.55
N GLU A 81 -13.54 13.64 -4.45
CA GLU A 81 -14.36 14.85 -4.52
C GLU A 81 -15.71 14.50 -5.17
N VAL A 82 -16.80 15.07 -4.63
CA VAL A 82 -18.13 14.97 -5.21
C VAL A 82 -18.57 16.36 -5.68
N LYS A 83 -18.71 16.52 -6.99
CA LYS A 83 -19.26 17.74 -7.62
C LYS A 83 -20.74 17.54 -7.97
N ASP A 84 -21.37 18.58 -8.52
CA ASP A 84 -22.81 18.58 -8.83
C ASP A 84 -23.24 17.38 -9.69
N GLU A 85 -22.55 17.14 -10.83
CA GLU A 85 -22.88 16.04 -11.76
C GLU A 85 -21.81 14.94 -11.84
N MET A 86 -20.63 15.15 -11.24
CA MET A 86 -19.45 14.29 -11.43
C MET A 86 -18.83 13.91 -10.09
N VAL A 87 -18.35 12.66 -10.00
CA VAL A 87 -17.59 12.13 -8.87
C VAL A 87 -16.17 11.85 -9.33
N MET A 88 -15.17 12.35 -8.58
CA MET A 88 -13.76 12.05 -8.82
C MET A 88 -13.35 10.83 -7.99
N LEU A 89 -12.91 9.79 -8.67
CA LEU A 89 -12.43 8.54 -8.10
C LEU A 89 -10.92 8.43 -8.27
N ASN A 90 -10.25 7.87 -7.27
CA ASN A 90 -8.82 7.62 -7.27
C ASN A 90 -8.53 6.13 -7.07
N GLY A 91 -7.96 5.50 -8.10
CA GLY A 91 -7.53 4.10 -8.08
C GLY A 91 -6.08 3.90 -7.60
N ASN A 92 -5.38 4.95 -7.19
CA ASN A 92 -4.05 4.81 -6.60
C ASN A 92 -4.15 4.11 -5.23
N HIS A 93 -3.05 3.48 -4.81
CA HIS A 93 -2.92 3.05 -3.42
C HIS A 93 -3.12 4.26 -2.47
N PRO A 94 -3.78 4.10 -1.30
CA PRO A 94 -4.05 5.22 -0.39
C PRO A 94 -2.82 6.03 0.05
N LEU A 95 -1.64 5.40 0.02
CA LEU A 95 -0.35 5.99 0.38
C LEU A 95 0.55 6.28 -0.83
N ALA A 96 0.03 6.22 -2.06
CA ALA A 96 0.79 6.56 -3.26
C ALA A 96 1.17 8.05 -3.26
N GLY A 97 2.39 8.36 -3.70
CA GLY A 97 2.95 9.72 -3.69
C GLY A 97 3.34 10.24 -2.29
N VAL A 98 3.19 9.43 -1.23
CA VAL A 98 3.55 9.80 0.14
C VAL A 98 4.93 9.24 0.51
N THR A 99 5.82 10.10 1.01
CA THR A 99 7.06 9.66 1.65
C THR A 99 6.74 9.06 3.02
N LEU A 100 7.11 7.80 3.22
CA LEU A 100 6.84 7.07 4.46
C LEU A 100 8.00 7.26 5.44
N HIS A 101 7.70 7.68 6.66
CA HIS A 101 8.70 7.79 7.72
C HIS A 101 8.54 6.62 8.69
N PHE A 102 9.57 5.78 8.78
CA PHE A 102 9.60 4.64 9.68
C PHE A 102 10.58 4.86 10.82
N SER A 103 10.17 4.41 12.01
CA SER A 103 11.06 4.21 13.16
C SER A 103 10.94 2.75 13.57
N VAL A 104 11.95 1.96 13.23
CA VAL A 104 11.97 0.51 13.42
C VAL A 104 12.97 0.14 14.50
N GLU A 105 12.60 -0.84 15.31
CA GLU A 105 13.49 -1.54 16.24
C GLU A 105 13.43 -3.02 15.89
N ILE A 106 14.59 -3.60 15.60
CA ILE A 106 14.69 -5.00 15.22
C ILE A 106 14.75 -5.82 16.49
N THR A 107 13.70 -6.60 16.76
CA THR A 107 13.60 -7.37 18.00
C THR A 107 14.33 -8.71 17.93
N ASP A 108 14.34 -9.35 16.76
CA ASP A 108 14.96 -10.66 16.55
C ASP A 108 15.29 -10.87 15.06
N VAL A 109 16.30 -11.68 14.77
CA VAL A 109 16.68 -12.10 13.42
C VAL A 109 17.06 -13.58 13.46
N ARG A 110 16.39 -14.40 12.64
CA ARG A 110 16.66 -15.82 12.54
C ARG A 110 16.58 -16.29 11.09
N GLU A 111 17.20 -17.43 10.83
CA GLU A 111 17.00 -18.16 9.59
C GLU A 111 15.53 -18.62 9.47
N ALA A 112 15.01 -18.53 8.26
CA ALA A 112 13.70 -19.05 7.91
C ALA A 112 13.72 -20.59 7.86
N THR A 113 12.60 -21.20 8.20
CA THR A 113 12.41 -22.64 7.98
C THR A 113 12.14 -22.93 6.50
N GLU A 114 12.35 -24.17 6.06
CA GLU A 114 12.07 -24.56 4.67
C GLU A 114 10.62 -24.29 4.25
N GLU A 115 9.67 -24.42 5.18
CA GLU A 115 8.25 -24.14 4.92
C GLU A 115 8.00 -22.64 4.70
N GLU A 116 8.59 -21.78 5.51
CA GLU A 116 8.46 -20.32 5.36
C GLU A 116 9.07 -19.83 4.04
N VAL A 117 10.21 -20.39 3.64
CA VAL A 117 10.81 -20.10 2.33
C VAL A 117 9.91 -20.58 1.19
N ALA A 118 9.29 -21.75 1.32
CA ALA A 118 8.39 -22.29 0.30
C ALA A 118 7.08 -21.48 0.17
N HIS A 119 6.57 -20.93 1.28
CA HIS A 119 5.34 -20.14 1.28
C HIS A 119 5.56 -18.62 1.07
N GLY A 120 6.77 -18.12 1.32
CA GLY A 120 7.13 -16.71 1.14
C GLY A 120 6.77 -15.80 2.33
N HIS A 121 6.29 -16.35 3.44
CA HIS A 121 5.94 -15.57 4.63
C HIS A 121 6.22 -16.34 5.93
N VAL A 122 6.27 -15.60 7.04
CA VAL A 122 6.51 -16.16 8.38
C VAL A 122 5.30 -16.95 8.85
N HIS A 123 5.54 -18.01 9.62
CA HIS A 123 4.54 -18.86 10.27
C HIS A 123 4.56 -18.68 11.81
#